data_AF-A0A963UID5-F1
#
_entry.id   AF-A0A963UID5-F1
#
_cell.length_a   1.000
_cell.length_b   1.000
_cell.length_c   1.000
_cell.angle_alpha   90.00
_cell.angle_beta   90.00
_cell.angle_gamma   90.00
#
_symmetry.space_group_name_H-M   'P 1'
#
loop_
_entity.id
_entity.type
_entity.pdbx_description
1 polymer ?
#
loop_
_entity_poly.entity_id
_entity_poly.type
_entity_poly.pdbx_seq_one_letter_code
_entity_poly.pdbx_strand_id
1 'polypeptide(L)' 'EITSMNHGFTVDSQTLPAGVKETHVSLFDGSNCGIRVEGAPVFSVQYHPEASPGPQDSFYLFERFAEAMRARRAG' A
#
# COMPACT_ATOMS: atom_id res chain seq x y z
N GLU A 1 5.68 -8.19 6.44
CA GLU A 1 4.45 -8.99 6.62
C GLU A 1 4.35 -10.01 5.51
N ILE A 2 3.60 -11.10 5.72
CA ILE A 2 3.30 -12.06 4.65
C ILE A 2 1.96 -11.66 4.02
N THR A 3 1.87 -11.67 2.70
CA THR A 3 0.74 -11.11 1.96
C THR A 3 0.28 -12.04 0.83
N SER A 4 -0.96 -11.85 0.36
CA SER A 4 -1.46 -12.47 -0.86
C SER A 4 -1.18 -11.58 -2.08
N MET A 5 -0.55 -12.15 -3.11
CA MET A 5 -0.17 -11.46 -4.34
C MET A 5 -0.88 -12.09 -5.55
N ASN A 6 -1.49 -11.28 -6.42
CA ASN A 6 -2.01 -11.75 -7.71
C ASN A 6 -2.00 -10.62 -8.75
N HIS A 7 -0.82 -10.30 -9.28
CA HIS A 7 -0.65 -9.27 -10.31
C HIS A 7 0.44 -9.68 -11.32
N GLY A 8 0.32 -9.22 -12.57
CA GLY A 8 1.28 -9.48 -13.65
C GLY A 8 2.13 -8.27 -14.04
N PHE A 9 1.89 -7.12 -13.42
CA PHE A 9 2.60 -5.86 -13.64
C PHE A 9 2.97 -5.24 -12.30
N THR A 10 4.06 -4.48 -12.25
CA THR A 10 4.49 -3.75 -11.04
C THR A 10 4.79 -2.29 -11.41
N VAL A 11 4.71 -1.40 -10.41
CA VAL A 11 5.13 -0.01 -10.54
C VAL A 11 6.65 0.05 -10.44
N ASP A 12 7.30 0.71 -11.40
CA ASP A 12 8.74 0.94 -11.34
C ASP A 12 9.08 2.02 -10.31
N SER A 13 9.73 1.63 -9.21
CA SER A 13 10.08 2.50 -8.10
C SER A 13 11.08 3.61 -8.48
N GLN A 14 11.84 3.42 -9.57
CA GLN A 14 12.78 4.42 -10.08
C GLN A 14 12.09 5.56 -10.84
N THR A 15 10.82 5.36 -11.19
CA THR A 15 10.03 6.31 -12.00
C THR A 15 9.03 7.12 -11.17
N LEU A 16 9.05 6.97 -9.83
CA LEU A 16 8.12 7.67 -8.96
C LEU A 16 8.30 9.19 -9.07
N PRO A 17 7.22 9.97 -9.25
CA PRO A 17 7.31 11.41 -9.33
C PRO A 17 7.68 12.00 -7.96
N ALA A 18 8.15 13.25 -7.96
CA ALA A 18 8.45 13.98 -6.74
C ALA A 18 7.22 14.00 -5.80
N GLY A 19 7.45 13.73 -4.52
CA GLY A 19 6.39 13.65 -3.51
C GLY A 19 5.65 12.30 -3.46
N VAL A 20 6.01 11.32 -4.29
CA VAL A 20 5.54 9.93 -4.14
C VAL A 20 6.68 9.06 -3.63
N LYS A 21 6.42 8.31 -2.56
CA LYS A 21 7.42 7.46 -1.90
C LYS A 21 6.98 6.02 -1.90
N GLU A 22 7.93 5.13 -2.21
CA GLU A 22 7.81 3.70 -1.94
C GLU A 22 7.66 3.47 -0.43
N THR A 23 6.80 2.50 -0.08
CA THR A 23 6.48 2.17 1.31
C THR A 23 6.68 0.70 1.63
N HIS A 24 6.51 -0.17 0.63
CA HIS A 24 6.66 -1.61 0.77
C HIS A 24 7.47 -2.13 -0.40
N VAL A 25 8.39 -3.05 -0.11
CA VAL A 25 9.26 -3.70 -1.10
C VAL A 25 9.12 -5.20 -0.90
N SER A 26 8.95 -5.93 -2.00
CA SER A 26 8.92 -7.39 -1.99
C SER A 26 10.29 -7.93 -1.56
N LEU A 27 10.30 -8.78 -0.53
CA LEU A 27 11.51 -9.47 -0.10
C LEU A 27 11.92 -10.62 -1.04
N PHE A 28 11.06 -11.03 -1.98
CA PHE A 28 11.36 -12.09 -2.93
C PHE A 28 12.16 -11.60 -4.14
N ASP A 29 11.88 -10.40 -4.63
CA ASP A 29 12.45 -9.90 -5.89
C ASP A 29 12.79 -8.40 -5.89
N GLY A 30 12.52 -7.68 -4.79
CA GLY A 30 12.78 -6.24 -4.68
C GLY A 30 11.78 -5.36 -5.42
N SER A 31 10.68 -5.91 -5.96
CA SER A 31 9.65 -5.12 -6.65
C SER A 31 8.84 -4.23 -5.68
N ASN A 32 8.33 -3.11 -6.20
CA ASN A 32 7.50 -2.18 -5.43
C ASN A 32 6.20 -2.86 -5.02
N CYS A 33 5.85 -2.75 -3.74
CA CYS A 33 4.63 -3.32 -3.16
C CYS A 33 3.69 -2.28 -2.55
N GLY A 34 4.00 -0.99 -2.66
CA GLY A 34 3.13 0.06 -2.14
C GLY A 34 3.77 1.43 -2.17
N ILE A 35 2.93 2.46 -2.26
CA ILE A 35 3.34 3.86 -2.36
C ILE A 35 2.48 4.76 -1.48
N ARG A 36 3.01 5.95 -1.16
CA ARG A 36 2.26 7.03 -0.50
C ARG A 36 2.63 8.40 -1.09
N VAL A 37 1.69 9.33 -1.00
CA VAL A 37 1.91 10.74 -1.36
C VAL A 37 2.33 11.53 -0.13
N GLU A 38 3.33 12.38 -0.26
CA GLU A 38 3.75 13.30 0.80
C GLU A 38 2.73 14.42 0.99
N GLY A 39 2.45 14.76 2.26
CA GLY A 39 1.52 15.85 2.59
C GLY A 39 0.03 15.54 2.32
N ALA A 40 -0.31 14.34 1.86
CA ALA A 40 -1.69 13.93 1.60
C ALA A 40 -1.98 12.54 2.19
N PRO A 41 -3.21 12.27 2.68
CA PRO A 41 -3.61 10.96 3.19
C PRO A 41 -3.95 9.99 2.04
N VAL A 42 -3.03 9.85 1.07
CA VAL A 42 -3.19 9.03 -0.13
C VAL A 42 -2.08 7.97 -0.14
N PHE A 43 -2.49 6.70 -0.24
CA PHE A 43 -1.59 5.56 -0.31
C PHE A 43 -2.22 4.41 -1.10
N SER A 44 -1.38 3.47 -1.53
CA SER A 44 -1.82 2.20 -2.11
C SER A 44 -0.83 1.08 -1.77
N VAL A 45 -1.29 -0.17 -1.94
CA VAL A 45 -0.48 -1.37 -1.86
C VAL A 45 -0.71 -2.22 -3.10
N GLN A 46 0.28 -3.04 -3.47
CA GLN A 46 0.26 -3.90 -4.66
C GLN A 46 -0.38 -5.27 -4.37
N TYR A 47 -0.41 -5.66 -3.10
CA TYR A 47 -0.97 -6.91 -2.62
C TYR A 47 -2.45 -6.78 -2.23
N HIS A 48 -3.06 -7.91 -1.88
CA HIS A 48 -4.45 -8.02 -1.45
C HIS A 48 -4.56 -7.98 0.09
N PRO A 49 -4.76 -6.79 0.71
CA PRO A 49 -4.86 -6.68 2.17
C PRO A 49 -6.13 -7.29 2.76
N GLU A 50 -7.15 -7.51 1.93
CA GLU A 50 -8.40 -8.19 2.29
C GLU A 50 -8.19 -9.70 2.53
N ALA A 51 -7.08 -10.25 2.01
CA ALA A 51 -6.83 -11.68 1.94
C ALA A 51 -8.00 -12.46 1.30
N SER A 52 -8.09 -13.78 1.48
CA SER A 52 -9.12 -14.68 0.90
C SER A 52 -8.81 -15.24 -0.51
N PRO A 53 -7.97 -16.30 -0.60
CA PRO A 53 -7.25 -16.95 0.50
C PRO A 53 -5.99 -16.18 0.92
N GLY A 54 -5.50 -16.41 2.13
CA GLY A 54 -4.18 -15.94 2.59
C GLY A 54 -4.14 -15.32 3.99
N PRO A 55 -2.96 -14.81 4.40
CA PRO A 55 -2.74 -14.22 5.72
C PRO A 55 -3.41 -12.84 5.87
N GLN A 56 -3.81 -12.50 7.11
CA GLN A 56 -4.50 -11.24 7.43
C GLN A 56 -3.57 -10.16 8.01
N ASP A 57 -2.25 -10.34 7.91
CA ASP A 57 -1.24 -9.45 8.50
C ASP A 57 -1.41 -7.98 8.09
N SER A 58 -1.96 -7.73 6.89
CA SER A 58 -2.09 -6.40 6.29
C SER A 58 -3.44 -5.70 6.51
N PHE A 59 -4.30 -6.25 7.37
CA PHE A 59 -5.63 -5.69 7.64
C PHE A 59 -5.60 -4.26 8.20
N TYR A 60 -4.51 -3.88 8.89
CA TYR A 60 -4.31 -2.54 9.44
C TYR A 60 -4.41 -1.42 8.38
N LEU A 61 -4.22 -1.72 7.09
CA LEU A 61 -4.37 -0.77 6.00
C LEU A 61 -5.82 -0.27 5.87
N PHE A 62 -6.81 -1.11 6.17
CA PHE A 62 -8.22 -0.70 6.20
C PHE A 62 -8.50 0.22 7.39
N GLU A 63 -7.90 -0.06 8.55
CA GLU A 63 -8.01 0.82 9.72
C GLU A 63 -7.43 2.20 9.42
N ARG A 64 -6.22 2.24 8.85
CA ARG A 64 -5.56 3.49 8.41
C ARG A 64 -6.41 4.27 7.41
N PHE A 65 -7.05 3.58 6.45
CA PHE A 65 -7.94 4.22 5.50
C PHE A 65 -9.19 4.81 6.19
N ALA A 66 -9.83 4.05 7.08
CA ALA A 66 -11.00 4.50 7.82
C ALA A 66 -10.67 5.69 8.74
N GLU A 67 -9.50 5.71 9.36
CA GLU A 67 -9.00 6.85 10.13
C GLU A 67 -8.82 8.10 9.27
N ALA A 68 -8.21 7.98 8.09
CA ALA A 68 -8.07 9.09 7.16
C ALA A 68 -9.44 9.68 6.74
N MET A 69 -10.43 8.82 6.48
CA MET A 69 -11.80 9.24 6.20
C MET A 69 -12.44 9.97 7.38
N ARG A 70 -12.26 9.48 8.62
CA ARG A 70 -12.76 10.14 9.83
C ARG A 70 -12.12 11.51 10.03
N ALA A 71 -10.79 11.61 9.91
CA ALA A 71 -10.06 12.86 10.03
C ALA A 71 -10.53 13.90 8.99
N ARG A 72 -10.76 13.48 7.75
CA ARG A 72 -11.27 14.37 6.69
C ARG A 72 -12.67 14.91 6.96
N ARG A 73 -13.51 14.18 7.70
CA ARG A 73 -14.87 14.64 8.07
C ARG A 73 -14.88 15.59 9.27
N ALA A 74 -13.83 15.57 10.09
CA ALA A 74 -13.75 16.33 11.33
C ALA A 74 -13.17 17.75 11.16
N GLY A 75 -12.55 18.04 10.01
CA GLY A 75 -12.08 19.37 9.62
C GLY A 75 -12.97 19.98 8.56
#